data_AF-A0A960QCX3-F1
#
_entry.id   AF-A0A960QCX3-F1
#
_cell.length_a   1.000
_cell.length_b   1.000
_cell.length_c   1.000
_cell.angle_alpha   90.00
_cell.angle_beta   90.00
_cell.angle_gamma   90.00
#
_symmetry.space_group_name_H-M   'P 1'
#
loop_
_entity.id
_entity.type
_entity.pdbx_description
1 polymer ?
#
loop_
_entity_poly.entity_id
_entity_poly.type
_entity_poly.pdbx_seq_one_letter_code
_entity_poly.pdbx_strand_id
1 'polypeptide(L)'
;MKRPTALVLVTLLFFAGIVVGVLGTHLYYARQFARPGGIASFALEIESRRLTRVLDLRPEQKDELDRILADVGVDIADVRRQMVLQLIEIRDHAATRFETVLDDDQRQTLEKLRQRQGRAFERYLE
;
A
#
# COMPACT_ATOMS: atom_id res chain seq x y z
N MET A 1 42.95 1.24 -26.70
CA MET A 1 42.43 1.70 -25.39
C MET A 1 41.08 1.04 -25.10
N LYS A 2 40.92 0.44 -23.90
CA LYS A 2 39.71 0.56 -23.07
C LYS A 2 38.46 -0.32 -23.32
N ARG A 3 38.51 -1.45 -24.04
CA ARG A 3 37.37 -2.42 -24.08
C ARG A 3 36.88 -2.89 -22.68
N PRO A 4 37.76 -3.30 -21.74
CA PRO A 4 37.30 -3.69 -20.41
C PRO A 4 36.82 -2.48 -19.58
N THR A 5 37.43 -1.31 -19.79
CA THR A 5 37.01 -0.08 -19.12
C THR A 5 35.60 0.34 -19.52
N ALA A 6 35.25 0.24 -20.81
CA ALA A 6 33.92 0.53 -21.30
C ALA A 6 32.88 -0.43 -20.71
N LEU A 7 33.21 -1.73 -20.65
CA LEU A 7 32.33 -2.73 -20.04
C LEU A 7 32.08 -2.44 -18.55
N VAL A 8 33.13 -2.14 -17.79
CA VAL A 8 33.03 -1.76 -16.37
C VAL A 8 32.16 -0.52 -16.18
N LEU A 9 32.32 0.49 -17.04
CA LEU A 9 31.55 1.73 -16.97
C LEU A 9 30.07 1.50 -17.25
N VAL A 10 29.74 0.71 -18.28
CA VAL A 10 28.36 0.35 -18.62
C VAL A 10 27.70 -0.45 -17.49
N THR A 11 28.42 -1.43 -16.94
CA THR A 11 27.92 -2.22 -15.81
C THR A 11 27.65 -1.34 -14.58
N LEU A 12 28.55 -0.42 -14.26
CA LEU A 12 28.36 0.53 -13.14
C LEU A 12 27.15 1.46 -13.39
N LEU A 13 27.00 1.99 -14.60
CA LEU A 13 25.85 2.81 -14.99
C LEU A 13 24.53 2.03 -14.88
N PHE A 14 24.53 0.76 -15.29
CA PHE A 14 23.37 -0.11 -15.18
C PHE A 14 22.95 -0.31 -13.71
N PHE A 15 23.89 -0.66 -12.84
CA PHE A 15 23.59 -0.82 -11.41
C PHE A 15 23.21 0.51 -10.74
N ALA A 16 23.84 1.62 -11.12
CA ALA A 16 23.44 2.94 -10.66
C ALA A 16 21.99 3.25 -11.06
N GLY A 17 21.59 2.92 -12.29
CA GLY A 17 20.21 3.02 -12.75
C GLY A 17 19.24 2.17 -11.94
N ILE A 18 19.61 0.92 -11.63
CA ILE A 18 18.80 0.05 -10.76
C ILE A 18 18.65 0.66 -9.37
N VAL A 19 19.73 1.11 -8.75
CA VAL A 19 19.72 1.69 -7.40
C VAL A 19 18.83 2.93 -7.36
N VAL A 20 18.99 3.84 -8.33
CA VAL A 20 18.14 5.03 -8.45
C VAL A 20 16.68 4.65 -8.71
N GLY A 21 16.42 3.66 -9.57
CA GLY A 21 15.06 3.17 -9.85
C GLY A 21 14.38 2.59 -8.61
N VAL A 22 15.07 1.72 -7.86
CA VAL A 22 14.56 1.10 -6.63
C VAL A 22 14.32 2.15 -5.56
N LEU A 23 15.30 3.03 -5.31
CA LEU A 23 15.17 4.09 -4.30
C LEU A 23 14.06 5.07 -4.68
N GLY A 24 14.00 5.52 -5.93
CA GLY A 24 12.97 6.44 -6.40
C GLY A 24 11.58 5.84 -6.29
N THR A 25 11.42 4.57 -6.69
CA THR A 25 10.14 3.84 -6.57
C THR A 25 9.74 3.67 -5.12
N HIS A 26 10.66 3.25 -4.25
CA HIS A 26 10.39 3.07 -2.83
C HIS A 26 10.00 4.39 -2.16
N LEU A 27 10.70 5.48 -2.46
CA LEU A 27 10.41 6.81 -1.92
C LEU A 27 9.05 7.34 -2.41
N TYR A 28 8.74 7.12 -3.70
CA TYR A 28 7.46 7.50 -4.30
C TYR A 28 6.30 6.80 -3.60
N TYR A 29 6.38 5.48 -3.47
CA TYR A 29 5.35 4.70 -2.78
C TYR A 29 5.30 5.08 -1.30
N ALA A 30 6.42 5.14 -0.58
CA ALA A 30 6.44 5.50 0.84
C ALA A 30 5.77 6.85 1.10
N ARG A 31 6.01 7.85 0.25
CA ARG A 31 5.37 9.17 0.35
C ARG A 31 3.88 9.10 0.05
N GLN A 32 3.45 8.27 -0.90
CA GLN A 32 2.03 8.11 -1.23
C GLN A 32 1.27 7.33 -0.14
N PHE A 33 1.90 6.30 0.45
CA PHE A 33 1.37 5.56 1.59
C PHE A 33 1.27 6.42 2.86
N ALA A 34 2.15 7.42 3.00
CA ALA A 34 2.12 8.35 4.13
C ALA A 34 1.08 9.48 3.99
N ARG A 35 0.37 9.59 2.85
CA ARG A 35 -0.73 10.54 2.71
C ARG A 35 -1.98 10.01 3.43
N PRO A 36 -2.80 10.89 4.03
CA PRO A 36 -4.14 10.52 4.47
C PRO A 36 -4.90 9.84 3.32
N GLY A 37 -5.37 8.61 3.55
CA GLY A 37 -6.05 7.78 2.53
C GLY A 37 -5.16 6.83 1.71
N GLY A 38 -3.82 6.88 1.84
CA GLY A 38 -2.89 5.89 1.28
C GLY A 38 -3.05 5.59 -0.23
N ILE A 39 -3.08 4.30 -0.62
CA ILE A 39 -3.27 3.89 -2.04
C ILE A 39 -4.64 4.37 -2.57
N ALA A 40 -5.68 4.44 -1.74
CA ALA A 40 -7.01 4.80 -2.21
C ALA A 40 -7.04 6.26 -2.71
N SER A 41 -6.38 7.18 -2.00
CA SER A 41 -6.27 8.57 -2.47
C SER A 41 -5.47 8.70 -3.76
N PHE A 42 -4.45 7.84 -3.96
CA PHE A 42 -3.74 7.76 -5.24
C PHE A 42 -4.62 7.29 -6.39
N ALA A 43 -5.41 6.24 -6.17
CA ALA A 43 -6.31 5.69 -7.18
C ALA A 43 -7.38 6.70 -7.58
N LEU A 44 -7.95 7.43 -6.61
CA LEU A 44 -8.91 8.50 -6.84
C LEU A 44 -8.30 9.68 -7.62
N GLU A 45 -7.04 10.04 -7.35
CA GLU A 45 -6.33 11.08 -8.11
C GLU A 45 -6.11 10.66 -9.58
N ILE A 46 -5.77 9.40 -9.82
CA ILE A 46 -5.65 8.86 -11.19
C ILE A 46 -7.01 8.89 -11.90
N GLU A 47 -8.06 8.47 -11.22
CA GLU A 47 -9.41 8.44 -11.79
C GLU A 47 -9.93 9.86 -12.09
N SER A 48 -9.70 10.83 -11.20
CA SER A 48 -10.00 12.26 -11.47
C SER A 48 -9.33 12.74 -12.75
N ARG A 49 -8.02 12.51 -12.90
CA ARG A 49 -7.27 12.92 -14.11
C ARG A 49 -7.79 12.23 -15.36
N ARG A 50 -8.13 10.95 -15.26
CA ARG A 50 -8.69 10.17 -16.36
C ARG A 50 -10.06 10.72 -16.78
N LEU A 51 -10.97 10.92 -15.83
CA LEU A 51 -12.32 11.44 -16.09
C LEU A 51 -12.27 12.86 -16.64
N THR A 52 -11.42 13.72 -16.08
CA THR A 52 -11.18 15.08 -16.60
C THR A 52 -10.79 15.05 -18.07
N ARG A 53 -9.86 14.18 -18.45
CA ARG A 53 -9.39 14.07 -19.84
C ARG A 53 -10.43 13.45 -20.77
N VAL A 54 -11.12 12.41 -20.33
CA VAL A 54 -12.08 11.67 -21.17
C VAL A 54 -13.35 12.47 -21.40
N LEU A 55 -13.79 13.23 -20.40
CA LEU A 55 -15.03 14.01 -20.45
C LEU A 55 -14.81 15.48 -20.80
N ASP A 56 -13.56 15.87 -21.05
CA ASP A 56 -13.14 17.27 -21.31
C ASP A 56 -13.75 18.25 -20.30
N LEU A 57 -13.57 17.94 -19.01
CA LEU A 57 -14.20 18.70 -17.94
C LEU A 57 -13.63 20.12 -17.88
N ARG A 58 -14.54 21.11 -17.79
CA ARG A 58 -14.16 22.50 -17.48
C ARG A 58 -13.59 22.60 -16.06
N PRO A 59 -12.79 23.65 -15.76
CA PRO A 59 -12.17 23.81 -14.45
C PRO A 59 -13.16 23.70 -13.28
N GLU A 60 -14.34 24.30 -13.40
CA GLU A 60 -15.35 24.28 -12.34
C GLU A 60 -15.94 22.86 -12.13
N GLN A 61 -16.05 22.08 -13.21
CA GLN A 61 -16.54 20.70 -13.16
C GLN A 61 -15.49 19.75 -12.60
N LYS A 62 -14.22 20.02 -12.88
CA LYS A 62 -13.11 19.29 -12.29
C LYS A 62 -13.05 19.53 -10.78
N ASP A 63 -13.21 20.76 -10.32
CA ASP A 63 -13.19 21.08 -8.90
C ASP A 63 -14.37 20.43 -8.15
N GLU A 64 -15.52 20.31 -8.80
CA GLU A 64 -16.67 19.54 -8.28
C GLU A 64 -16.36 18.04 -8.22
N LEU A 65 -15.78 17.48 -9.29
CA LEU A 65 -15.39 16.07 -9.34
C LEU A 65 -14.35 15.74 -8.26
N ASP A 66 -13.35 16.59 -8.07
CA ASP A 66 -12.32 16.43 -7.05
C ASP A 66 -12.93 16.41 -5.64
N ARG A 67 -13.96 17.22 -5.37
CA ARG A 67 -14.71 17.19 -4.11
C ARG A 67 -15.50 15.89 -3.93
N ILE A 68 -16.25 15.46 -4.94
CA ILE A 68 -17.01 14.20 -4.90
C ILE A 68 -16.07 13.02 -4.64
N LEU A 69 -14.92 12.96 -5.32
CA LEU A 69 -13.95 11.90 -5.14
C LEU A 69 -13.27 11.94 -3.77
N ALA A 70 -13.08 13.14 -3.18
CA ALA A 70 -12.59 13.26 -1.81
C ALA A 70 -13.57 12.65 -0.80
N ASP A 71 -14.87 12.92 -0.94
CA ASP A 71 -15.92 12.35 -0.08
C ASP A 71 -15.98 10.82 -0.23
N VAL A 72 -15.95 10.31 -1.48
CA VAL A 72 -15.87 8.87 -1.74
C VAL A 72 -14.62 8.25 -1.10
N GLY A 73 -13.51 8.97 -1.04
CA GLY A 73 -12.30 8.53 -0.35
C GLY A 73 -12.51 8.31 1.15
N VAL A 74 -13.33 9.14 1.80
CA VAL A 74 -13.72 8.97 3.21
C VAL A 74 -14.57 7.72 3.38
N ASP A 75 -15.59 7.54 2.53
CA ASP A 75 -16.47 6.36 2.57
C ASP A 75 -15.68 5.05 2.38
N ILE A 76 -14.73 5.02 1.44
CA ILE A 76 -13.84 3.88 1.21
C ILE A 76 -12.99 3.60 2.46
N ALA A 77 -12.47 4.63 3.11
CA ALA A 77 -11.69 4.47 4.33
C ALA A 77 -12.52 3.88 5.47
N ASP A 78 -13.79 4.30 5.61
CA ASP A 78 -14.71 3.76 6.61
C ASP A 78 -15.08 2.30 6.36
N VAL A 79 -15.43 1.95 5.12
CA VAL A 79 -15.69 0.56 4.74
C VAL A 79 -14.46 -0.30 5.03
N ARG A 80 -13.27 0.18 4.67
CA ARG A 80 -12.03 -0.55 4.94
C ARG A 80 -11.80 -0.75 6.43
N ARG A 81 -12.02 0.26 7.28
CA ARG A 81 -11.91 0.13 8.74
C ARG A 81 -12.84 -0.96 9.27
N GLN A 82 -14.10 -0.94 8.85
CA GLN A 82 -15.08 -1.95 9.27
C GLN A 82 -14.68 -3.37 8.81
N MET A 83 -14.25 -3.52 7.56
CA MET A 83 -13.79 -4.81 7.05
C MET A 83 -12.54 -5.33 7.77
N VAL A 84 -11.59 -4.45 8.09
CA VAL A 84 -10.38 -4.83 8.84
C VAL A 84 -10.76 -5.38 10.22
N LEU A 85 -11.70 -4.74 10.92
CA LEU A 85 -12.18 -5.23 12.22
C LEU A 85 -12.81 -6.63 12.10
N GLN A 86 -13.66 -6.85 11.10
CA GLN A 86 -14.26 -8.16 10.84
C GLN A 86 -13.22 -9.23 10.50
N LEU A 87 -12.19 -8.87 9.71
CA LEU A 87 -11.10 -9.79 9.37
C LEU A 87 -10.27 -10.18 10.60
N ILE A 88 -10.04 -9.25 11.52
CA ILE A 88 -9.35 -9.54 12.79
C ILE A 88 -10.16 -10.55 13.60
N GLU A 89 -11.47 -10.34 13.73
CA GLU A 89 -12.36 -11.24 14.46
C GLU A 89 -12.38 -12.65 13.86
N ILE A 90 -12.55 -12.78 12.54
CA ILE A 90 -12.52 -14.06 11.82
C ILE A 90 -11.20 -14.79 12.06
N ARG A 91 -10.10 -14.05 11.98
CA ARG A 91 -8.75 -14.59 12.17
C ARG A 91 -8.53 -15.04 13.61
N ASP A 92 -8.94 -14.27 14.60
CA ASP A 92 -8.81 -14.65 16.02
C ASP A 92 -9.64 -15.90 16.32
N HIS A 93 -10.85 -15.98 15.80
CA HIS A 93 -11.67 -17.18 15.89
C HIS A 93 -11.00 -18.40 15.23
N ALA A 94 -10.36 -18.23 14.08
CA ALA A 94 -9.59 -19.29 13.43
C ALA A 94 -8.36 -19.70 14.24
N ALA A 95 -7.66 -18.75 14.88
CA ALA A 95 -6.51 -19.04 15.73
C ALA A 95 -6.89 -19.91 16.94
N THR A 96 -8.00 -19.60 17.61
CA THR A 96 -8.53 -20.44 18.71
C THR A 96 -8.81 -21.86 18.25
N ARG A 97 -9.33 -22.05 17.02
CA ARG A 97 -9.54 -23.38 16.45
C ARG A 97 -8.22 -24.09 16.18
N PHE A 98 -7.22 -23.40 15.65
CA PHE A 98 -5.89 -23.99 15.44
C PHE A 98 -5.23 -24.41 16.74
N GLU A 99 -5.33 -23.62 17.81
CA GLU A 99 -4.74 -23.96 19.12
C GLU A 99 -5.21 -25.31 19.67
N THR A 100 -6.42 -25.78 19.30
CA THR A 100 -6.93 -27.10 19.71
C THR A 100 -6.22 -28.28 19.04
N VAL A 101 -5.55 -28.06 17.92
CA VAL A 101 -4.89 -29.08 17.09
C VAL A 101 -3.37 -29.01 17.14
N LEU A 102 -2.82 -27.91 17.66
CA LEU A 102 -1.39 -27.65 17.74
C LEU A 102 -0.78 -28.17 19.05
N ASP A 103 0.47 -28.63 18.97
CA ASP A 103 1.30 -28.90 20.13
C ASP A 103 1.85 -27.61 20.78
N ASP A 104 2.51 -27.73 21.92
CA ASP A 104 2.94 -26.57 22.72
C ASP A 104 4.02 -25.72 22.03
N ASP A 105 4.93 -26.34 21.27
CA ASP A 105 5.96 -25.64 20.50
C ASP A 105 5.35 -24.87 19.32
N GLN A 106 4.37 -25.47 18.65
CA GLN A 106 3.60 -24.84 17.58
C GLN A 106 2.75 -23.66 18.10
N ARG A 107 2.15 -23.79 19.29
CA ARG A 107 1.39 -22.71 19.95
C ARG A 107 2.27 -21.49 20.24
N GLN A 108 3.49 -21.68 20.75
CA GLN A 108 4.42 -20.57 20.94
C GLN A 108 4.79 -19.88 19.61
N THR A 109 4.91 -20.64 18.54
CA THR A 109 5.21 -20.10 17.20
C THR A 109 4.03 -19.30 16.66
N LEU A 110 2.80 -19.81 16.83
CA LEU A 110 1.57 -19.11 16.45
C LEU A 110 1.42 -17.78 17.21
N GLU A 111 1.70 -17.77 18.52
CA GLU A 111 1.62 -16.57 19.34
C GLU A 111 2.62 -15.49 18.87
N LYS A 112 3.87 -15.87 18.58
CA LYS A 112 4.86 -14.94 17.99
C LYS A 112 4.41 -14.38 16.65
N LEU A 113 3.72 -15.18 15.83
CA LEU A 113 3.16 -14.71 14.56
C LEU A 113 1.99 -13.74 14.77
N ARG A 114 1.10 -13.98 15.76
CA ARG A 114 0.02 -13.05 16.13
C ARG A 114 0.57 -11.70 16.55
N GLN A 115 1.56 -11.67 17.44
CA GLN A 115 2.17 -10.42 17.92
C GLN A 115 2.88 -9.61 16.82
N ARG A 116 3.44 -10.27 15.80
CA ARG A 116 4.04 -9.58 14.64
C ARG A 116 2.98 -9.00 13.71
N GLN A 117 1.86 -9.72 13.53
CA GLN A 117 0.82 -9.32 12.61
C GLN A 117 -0.13 -8.27 13.22
N GLY A 118 -0.41 -8.31 14.53
CA GLY A 118 -1.17 -7.26 15.23
C GLY A 118 -0.57 -5.86 15.02
N ARG A 119 0.75 -5.72 15.15
CA ARG A 119 1.51 -4.48 14.86
C ARG A 119 1.50 -4.02 13.40
N ALA A 120 1.14 -4.91 12.47
CA ALA A 120 0.96 -4.54 11.06
C ALA A 120 -0.49 -4.10 10.79
N PHE A 121 -1.47 -4.63 11.55
CA PHE A 121 -2.88 -4.27 11.44
C PHE A 121 -3.23 -2.95 12.12
N GLU A 122 -2.60 -2.60 13.24
CA GLU A 122 -2.76 -1.28 13.87
C GLU A 122 -2.46 -0.14 12.89
N ARG A 123 -1.44 -0.31 12.04
CA ARG A 123 -1.08 0.62 10.97
C ARG A 123 -2.11 0.74 9.83
N TYR A 124 -3.12 -0.13 9.77
CA TYR A 124 -4.23 -0.02 8.82
C TYR A 124 -5.47 0.64 9.42
N LEU A 125 -5.51 0.83 10.75
CA LEU A 125 -6.60 1.50 11.46
C LEU A 125 -6.30 2.97 11.77
N GLU A 126 -5.00 3.35 11.80
CA GLU A 126 -4.51 4.74 11.77
C GLU A 126 -4.70 5.40 10.40
#